data_AF-A0A3D1ST41-F1
#
_entry.id   AF-A0A3D1ST41-F1
#
_cell.length_a   1.000
_cell.length_b   1.000
_cell.length_c   1.000
_cell.angle_alpha   90.00
_cell.angle_beta   90.00
_cell.angle_gamma   90.00
#
_symmetry.space_group_name_H-M   'P 1'
#
loop_
_entity.id
_entity.type
_entity.pdbx_description
1 polymer ?
#
loop_
_entity_poly.entity_id
_entity_poly.type
_entity_poly.pdbx_seq_one_letter_code
_entity_poly.pdbx_strand_id
1 'polypeptide(L)'
;MTHQVGLTIITEIKAGEGEDIKQLLKAMSDNVVCNSVIPFGKFSNIHFARLFVLDESIDLNGRVIPPSLVFMSECDAPLNRHLNELVDIAGEGLDKIYSHCVDYINLSEITRKRRLAYLRSKMVNASAYYVNTVGRTVQQIRQESQLRNAIQDFLDHAQQDWSGNSSLEVRAKIQAYIRSEQTLNWARKPPAQPGLFFKLKEALHLVGMPLLVLVLLPVLIPAFPIWLLLLRIHELSDAAPHLKPDDAHIQELTDLEDLVAQNQFGAVGYVKPGWFRQLTVWGILLAANYGTRHIFNKENLAGVKTIHFARWVVLNEKRRVIFASNYDGSLESYMDDFIDKVAWGLNAVFSNGVGFPRTNWLIFDGAKNEQAFKDHLRIHQIPTQVWYSAYDHLTALNIANNAKIRAGLYSKMSETKAEEWLRLL
;
A
#
# COMPACT_ATOMS: atom_id res chain seq x y z
N MET A 1 9.57 6.32 -15.44
CA MET A 1 10.48 5.31 -14.85
C MET A 1 9.60 4.17 -14.39
N THR A 2 9.99 2.92 -14.55
CA THR A 2 9.12 1.78 -14.20
C THR A 2 9.39 1.34 -12.77
N HIS A 3 8.98 2.14 -11.79
CA HIS A 3 8.85 1.71 -10.39
C HIS A 3 7.75 2.52 -9.74
N GLN A 4 7.24 2.03 -8.62
CA GLN A 4 6.12 2.63 -7.90
C GLN A 4 6.63 3.51 -6.77
N VAL A 5 5.88 4.57 -6.48
CA VAL A 5 6.13 5.50 -5.39
C VAL A 5 4.82 5.83 -4.67
N GLY A 6 4.88 6.00 -3.35
CA GLY A 6 3.76 6.49 -2.56
C GLY A 6 3.80 8.01 -2.46
N LEU A 7 2.65 8.66 -2.66
CA LEU A 7 2.40 10.05 -2.29
C LEU A 7 1.53 10.05 -1.03
N THR A 8 1.96 10.79 -0.01
CA THR A 8 1.13 11.09 1.16
C THR A 8 1.12 12.60 1.35
N ILE A 9 -0.07 13.20 1.42
CA ILE A 9 -0.30 14.60 1.75
C ILE A 9 -1.17 14.64 3.00
N ILE A 10 -0.71 15.34 4.03
CA ILE A 10 -1.44 15.51 5.29
C ILE A 10 -1.59 16.99 5.54
N THR A 11 -2.81 17.44 5.79
CA THR A 11 -3.10 18.85 5.98
C THR A 11 -4.13 19.02 7.09
N GLU A 12 -3.88 19.94 8.01
CA GLU A 12 -4.82 20.30 9.05
C GLU A 12 -6.10 20.90 8.44
N ILE A 13 -7.25 20.49 8.95
CA ILE A 13 -8.56 21.01 8.57
C ILE A 13 -8.84 22.24 9.43
N LYS A 14 -9.38 23.31 8.85
CA LYS A 14 -9.76 24.52 9.59
C LYS A 14 -10.85 24.17 10.62
N ALA A 15 -10.84 24.88 11.75
CA ALA A 15 -11.87 24.72 12.76
C ALA A 15 -13.27 24.93 12.17
N GLY A 16 -14.19 23.99 12.43
CA GLY A 16 -15.58 24.03 11.93
C GLY A 16 -15.79 23.41 10.53
N GLU A 17 -14.75 23.18 9.74
CA GLU A 17 -14.88 22.68 8.35
C GLU A 17 -14.86 21.13 8.25
N GLY A 18 -14.81 20.43 9.38
CA GLY A 18 -14.65 18.97 9.44
C GLY A 18 -15.83 18.19 8.84
N GLU A 19 -17.06 18.62 9.10
CA GLU A 19 -18.26 17.95 8.57
C GLU A 19 -18.48 18.26 7.08
N ASP A 20 -18.21 19.49 6.66
CA ASP A 20 -18.32 19.90 5.26
C ASP A 20 -17.37 19.08 4.36
N ILE A 21 -16.12 18.88 4.81
CA ILE A 21 -15.18 18.06 4.06
C ILE A 21 -15.57 16.57 4.07
N LYS A 22 -16.10 16.04 5.17
CA LYS A 22 -16.63 14.66 5.20
C LYS A 22 -17.80 14.48 4.24
N GLN A 23 -18.70 15.46 4.14
CA GLN A 23 -19.81 15.44 3.19
C GLN A 23 -19.32 15.50 1.74
N LEU A 24 -18.31 16.33 1.45
CA LEU A 24 -17.67 16.39 0.14
C LEU A 24 -17.04 15.03 -0.24
N LEU A 25 -16.30 14.40 0.68
CA LEU A 25 -15.70 13.09 0.45
C LEU A 25 -16.76 11.99 0.23
N LYS A 26 -17.86 12.03 0.98
CA LYS A 26 -18.99 11.12 0.77
C LYS A 26 -19.62 11.28 -0.61
N ALA A 27 -19.80 12.51 -1.09
CA ALA A 27 -20.29 12.73 -2.45
C ALA A 27 -19.31 12.23 -3.53
N MET A 28 -18.01 12.19 -3.23
CA MET A 28 -17.01 11.58 -4.13
C MET A 28 -17.10 10.05 -4.16
N SER A 29 -17.50 9.40 -3.06
CA SER A 29 -17.55 7.94 -2.95
C SER A 29 -18.62 7.31 -3.82
N ASP A 30 -19.71 8.04 -4.11
CA ASP A 30 -20.81 7.56 -4.96
C ASP A 30 -20.35 7.15 -6.38
N ASN A 31 -19.31 7.81 -6.90
CA ASN A 31 -18.67 7.41 -8.16
C ASN A 31 -17.19 7.78 -8.15
N VAL A 32 -16.37 6.99 -7.46
CA VAL A 32 -14.94 7.30 -7.29
C VAL A 32 -14.20 7.44 -8.63
N VAL A 33 -14.57 6.67 -9.67
CA VAL A 33 -13.89 6.70 -10.96
C VAL A 33 -14.11 8.02 -11.71
N CYS A 34 -15.34 8.52 -11.71
CA CYS A 34 -15.78 9.67 -12.51
C CYS A 34 -16.30 10.85 -11.68
N ASN A 35 -15.96 10.94 -10.39
CA ASN A 35 -16.42 12.04 -9.53
C ASN A 35 -15.91 13.42 -10.03
N SER A 36 -16.65 14.47 -9.67
CA SER A 36 -16.41 15.84 -10.13
C SER A 36 -15.27 16.57 -9.41
N VAL A 37 -14.64 15.94 -8.41
CA VAL A 37 -13.61 16.54 -7.57
C VAL A 37 -12.23 16.04 -7.99
N ILE A 38 -11.95 14.75 -7.84
CA ILE A 38 -10.75 14.08 -8.33
C ILE A 38 -11.17 12.88 -9.19
N PRO A 39 -11.33 13.05 -10.52
CA PRO A 39 -11.78 11.97 -11.40
C PRO A 39 -10.67 10.93 -11.60
N PHE A 40 -10.55 9.99 -10.65
CA PHE A 40 -9.43 9.04 -10.58
C PHE A 40 -9.27 8.18 -11.84
N GLY A 41 -10.36 7.89 -12.55
CA GLY A 41 -10.34 7.15 -13.81
C GLY A 41 -9.56 7.83 -14.94
N LYS A 42 -9.34 9.15 -14.87
CA LYS A 42 -8.53 9.90 -15.86
C LYS A 42 -7.03 9.75 -15.65
N PHE A 43 -6.58 9.22 -14.51
CA PHE A 43 -5.16 9.07 -14.20
C PHE A 43 -4.65 7.72 -14.69
N SER A 44 -3.66 7.73 -15.57
CA SER A 44 -3.09 6.50 -16.14
C SER A 44 -2.02 5.85 -15.25
N ASN A 45 -1.58 6.52 -14.18
CA ASN A 45 -0.44 6.12 -13.36
C ASN A 45 -0.80 5.82 -11.89
N ILE A 46 -2.05 5.98 -11.48
CA ILE A 46 -2.50 5.65 -10.12
C ILE A 46 -2.87 4.17 -10.08
N HIS A 47 -2.26 3.42 -9.17
CA HIS A 47 -2.68 2.06 -8.81
C HIS A 47 -3.86 2.13 -7.84
N PHE A 48 -3.64 2.84 -6.73
CA PHE A 48 -4.60 3.03 -5.66
C PHE A 48 -4.57 4.48 -5.19
N ALA A 49 -5.71 4.98 -4.72
CA ALA A 49 -5.78 6.27 -4.04
C ALA A 49 -6.82 6.23 -2.93
N ARG A 50 -6.61 7.04 -1.89
CA ARG A 50 -7.57 7.23 -0.83
C ARG A 50 -7.57 8.64 -0.28
N LEU A 51 -8.73 9.09 0.16
CA LEU A 51 -8.90 10.27 1.00
C LEU A 51 -9.64 9.88 2.26
N PHE A 52 -9.13 10.34 3.39
CA PHE A 52 -9.83 10.20 4.65
C PHE A 52 -9.54 11.33 5.62
N VAL A 53 -10.44 11.51 6.58
CA VAL A 53 -10.30 12.46 7.67
C VAL A 53 -9.82 11.73 8.92
N LEU A 54 -8.79 12.26 9.55
CA LEU A 54 -8.45 11.97 10.94
C LEU A 54 -9.16 12.99 11.80
N ASP A 55 -10.06 12.54 12.66
CA ASP A 55 -10.77 13.40 13.59
C ASP A 55 -9.83 14.04 14.62
N GLU A 56 -10.33 15.08 15.26
CA GLU A 56 -9.66 15.69 16.42
C GLU A 56 -9.44 14.62 17.49
N SER A 57 -8.24 14.61 18.06
CA SER A 57 -7.89 13.62 19.08
C SER A 57 -7.02 14.23 20.16
N ILE A 58 -7.04 13.68 21.36
CA ILE A 58 -6.18 14.13 22.48
C ILE A 58 -4.99 13.19 22.58
N ASP A 59 -3.78 13.76 22.59
CA ASP A 59 -2.55 13.00 22.74
C ASP A 59 -2.34 12.47 24.16
N LEU A 60 -1.30 11.64 24.35
CA LEU A 60 -1.01 11.02 25.64
C LEU A 60 -0.60 12.02 26.74
N ASN A 61 -0.36 13.29 26.42
CA ASN A 61 -0.06 14.38 27.35
C ASN A 61 -1.25 15.35 27.54
N GLY A 62 -2.43 15.01 27.02
CA GLY A 62 -3.61 15.87 27.10
C GLY A 62 -3.63 17.02 26.08
N ARG A 63 -2.74 17.03 25.09
CA ARG A 63 -2.72 18.07 24.04
C ARG A 63 -3.66 17.71 22.91
N VAL A 64 -4.49 18.66 22.50
CA VAL A 64 -5.34 18.51 21.33
C VAL A 64 -4.50 18.37 20.07
N ILE A 65 -4.82 17.38 19.26
CA ILE A 65 -4.33 17.19 17.90
C ILE A 65 -5.48 17.55 16.96
N PRO A 66 -5.34 18.60 16.15
CA PRO A 66 -6.42 19.07 15.30
C PRO A 66 -6.77 18.03 14.22
N PRO A 67 -8.01 18.08 13.69
CA PRO A 67 -8.43 17.19 12.63
C PRO A 67 -7.58 17.41 11.37
N SER A 68 -7.33 16.35 10.62
CA SER A 68 -6.46 16.39 9.45
C SER A 68 -7.05 15.63 8.27
N LEU A 69 -6.97 16.22 7.08
CA LEU A 69 -7.24 15.53 5.83
C LEU A 69 -5.98 14.79 5.40
N VAL A 70 -6.15 13.53 5.01
CA VAL A 70 -5.09 12.68 4.49
C VAL A 70 -5.43 12.23 3.08
N PHE A 71 -4.59 12.58 2.12
CA PHE A 71 -4.61 12.02 0.77
C PHE A 71 -3.40 11.10 0.60
N MET A 72 -3.67 9.89 0.14
CA MET A 72 -2.66 8.87 -0.13
C MET A 72 -2.88 8.30 -1.53
N SER A 73 -1.82 8.19 -2.32
CA SER A 73 -1.87 7.45 -3.59
C SER A 73 -0.61 6.61 -3.80
N GLU A 74 -0.78 5.49 -4.48
CA GLU A 74 0.29 4.63 -4.99
C GLU A 74 0.33 4.82 -6.50
N CYS A 75 1.45 5.32 -7.02
CA CYS A 75 1.54 5.70 -8.43
C CYS A 75 2.86 5.30 -9.09
N ASP A 76 2.85 5.20 -10.41
CA ASP A 76 4.05 4.99 -11.21
C ASP A 76 4.95 6.23 -11.23
N ALA A 77 6.25 6.03 -11.04
CA ALA A 77 7.24 7.08 -11.01
C ALA A 77 7.44 7.77 -12.38
N PRO A 78 7.75 9.08 -12.41
CA PRO A 78 8.17 9.90 -11.27
C PRO A 78 7.00 10.56 -10.53
N LEU A 79 7.14 10.72 -9.21
CA LEU A 79 6.16 11.41 -8.36
C LEU A 79 5.84 12.83 -8.86
N ASN A 80 6.84 13.55 -9.39
CA ASN A 80 6.61 14.89 -9.93
C ASN A 80 5.60 14.90 -11.08
N ARG A 81 5.58 13.86 -11.93
CA ARG A 81 4.57 13.76 -13.00
C ARG A 81 3.17 13.63 -12.39
N HIS A 82 3.02 12.75 -11.41
CA HIS A 82 1.74 12.54 -10.71
C HIS A 82 1.22 13.83 -10.04
N LEU A 83 2.10 14.59 -9.38
CA LEU A 83 1.72 15.89 -8.80
C LEU A 83 1.28 16.92 -9.85
N ASN A 84 1.91 16.95 -11.03
CA ASN A 84 1.47 17.83 -12.10
C ASN A 84 0.12 17.39 -12.66
N GLU A 85 -0.07 16.09 -12.90
CA GLU A 85 -1.36 15.54 -13.36
C GLU A 85 -2.49 15.82 -12.35
N LEU A 86 -2.25 15.73 -11.04
CA LEU A 86 -3.25 16.10 -10.02
C LEU A 86 -3.71 17.56 -10.19
N VAL A 87 -2.75 18.48 -10.33
CA VAL A 87 -3.06 19.91 -10.49
C VAL A 87 -3.72 20.22 -11.84
N ASP A 88 -3.34 19.51 -12.90
CA ASP A 88 -3.81 19.74 -14.27
C ASP A 88 -5.20 19.11 -14.52
N ILE A 89 -5.47 17.93 -13.97
CA ILE A 89 -6.72 17.18 -14.18
C ILE A 89 -7.77 17.52 -13.13
N ALA A 90 -7.36 17.66 -11.86
CA ALA A 90 -8.26 17.82 -10.72
C ALA A 90 -8.17 19.21 -10.07
N GLY A 91 -7.58 20.21 -10.75
CA GLY A 91 -7.26 21.52 -10.17
C GLY A 91 -8.40 22.18 -9.39
N GLU A 92 -9.59 22.29 -9.99
CA GLU A 92 -10.78 22.87 -9.34
C GLU A 92 -11.28 22.03 -8.15
N GLY A 93 -11.20 20.70 -8.25
CA GLY A 93 -11.60 19.82 -7.15
C GLY A 93 -10.60 19.84 -6.00
N LEU A 94 -9.30 19.98 -6.28
CA LEU A 94 -8.29 20.23 -5.25
C LEU A 94 -8.55 21.55 -4.54
N ASP A 95 -9.01 22.59 -5.25
CA ASP A 95 -9.39 23.85 -4.61
C ASP A 95 -10.59 23.65 -3.68
N LYS A 96 -11.62 22.91 -4.11
CA LYS A 96 -12.77 22.57 -3.26
C LYS A 96 -12.31 21.86 -1.98
N ILE A 97 -11.52 20.79 -2.11
CA ILE A 97 -11.01 20.01 -0.98
C ILE A 97 -10.16 20.87 -0.04
N TYR A 98 -9.11 21.49 -0.56
CA TYR A 98 -8.12 22.13 0.29
C TYR A 98 -8.53 23.54 0.74
N SER A 99 -9.60 24.13 0.18
CA SER A 99 -10.18 25.37 0.74
C SER A 99 -10.66 25.22 2.19
N HIS A 100 -10.97 23.99 2.62
CA HIS A 100 -11.29 23.63 4.01
C HIS A 100 -10.04 23.47 4.90
N CYS A 101 -8.83 23.60 4.36
CA CYS A 101 -7.58 23.28 5.04
C CYS A 101 -6.74 24.51 5.39
N VAL A 102 -5.99 24.41 6.48
CA VAL A 102 -5.12 25.47 6.99
C VAL A 102 -4.00 25.79 5.99
N ASP A 103 -3.67 27.08 5.86
CA ASP A 103 -2.69 27.65 4.93
C ASP A 103 -2.98 27.44 3.44
N TYR A 104 -4.19 26.99 3.07
CA TYR A 104 -4.53 26.92 1.66
C TYR A 104 -4.68 28.29 1.02
N ILE A 105 -4.44 28.34 -0.28
CA ILE A 105 -4.36 29.55 -1.08
C ILE A 105 -5.72 30.26 -1.06
N ASN A 106 -5.70 31.59 -0.89
CA ASN A 106 -6.90 32.41 -1.05
C ASN A 106 -7.48 32.22 -2.45
N LEU A 107 -8.81 32.09 -2.57
CA LEU A 107 -9.49 31.80 -3.83
C LEU A 107 -9.10 32.75 -4.98
N SER A 108 -8.84 34.02 -4.68
CA SER A 108 -8.43 35.04 -5.65
C SER A 108 -7.00 34.89 -6.18
N GLU A 109 -6.16 34.08 -5.55
CA GLU A 109 -4.74 33.91 -5.87
C GLU A 109 -4.42 32.50 -6.39
N ILE A 110 -5.44 31.66 -6.60
CA ILE A 110 -5.25 30.28 -7.02
C ILE A 110 -4.63 30.26 -8.42
N THR A 111 -3.45 29.63 -8.48
CA THR A 111 -2.74 29.36 -9.74
C THR A 111 -2.20 27.95 -9.70
N ARG A 112 -2.00 27.35 -10.87
CA ARG A 112 -1.34 26.05 -11.04
C ARG A 112 -0.04 25.94 -10.22
N LYS A 113 0.80 26.99 -10.28
CA LYS A 113 2.08 27.04 -9.56
C LYS A 113 1.88 27.01 -8.05
N ARG A 114 0.92 27.77 -7.53
CA ARG A 114 0.65 27.81 -6.08
C ARG A 114 0.00 26.52 -5.59
N ARG A 115 -0.93 25.90 -6.34
CA ARG A 115 -1.48 24.56 -6.01
C ARG A 115 -0.35 23.54 -5.85
N LEU A 116 0.54 23.47 -6.85
CA LEU A 116 1.68 22.56 -6.81
C LEU A 116 2.63 22.84 -5.64
N ALA A 117 2.87 24.11 -5.32
CA ALA A 117 3.68 24.49 -4.16
C ALA A 117 3.03 24.07 -2.83
N TYR A 118 1.72 24.27 -2.69
CA TYR A 118 0.97 23.83 -1.51
C TYR A 118 1.05 22.31 -1.32
N LEU A 119 0.71 21.53 -2.36
CA LEU A 119 0.77 20.06 -2.29
C LEU A 119 2.16 19.57 -1.86
N ARG A 120 3.22 20.15 -2.45
CA ARG A 120 4.61 19.80 -2.11
C ARG A 120 4.97 20.13 -0.66
N SER A 121 4.47 21.26 -0.15
CA SER A 121 4.75 21.70 1.23
C SER A 121 4.09 20.80 2.28
N LYS A 122 3.00 20.13 1.92
CA LYS A 122 2.22 19.23 2.80
C LYS A 122 2.55 17.74 2.57
N MET A 123 3.55 17.41 1.73
CA MET A 123 3.97 16.01 1.52
C MET A 123 4.67 15.46 2.76
N VAL A 124 4.30 14.24 3.13
CA VAL A 124 4.94 13.49 4.22
C VAL A 124 5.54 12.22 3.66
N ASN A 125 6.79 11.92 4.04
CA ASN A 125 7.46 10.69 3.61
C ASN A 125 6.97 9.49 4.41
N ALA A 126 6.79 8.36 3.73
CA ALA A 126 6.62 7.08 4.41
C ALA A 126 7.94 6.67 5.08
N SER A 127 7.86 6.19 6.32
CA SER A 127 9.02 5.62 7.03
C SER A 127 9.36 4.23 6.55
N ALA A 128 8.36 3.47 6.11
CA ALA A 128 8.53 2.20 5.40
C ALA A 128 7.47 2.10 4.30
N TYR A 129 7.87 1.56 3.14
CA TYR A 129 6.99 1.38 1.99
C TYR A 129 7.22 0.01 1.37
N TYR A 130 6.13 -0.73 1.19
CA TYR A 130 6.09 -2.03 0.56
C TYR A 130 5.40 -1.93 -0.80
N VAL A 131 6.01 -2.56 -1.80
CA VAL A 131 5.45 -2.73 -3.14
C VAL A 131 5.54 -4.22 -3.42
N ASN A 132 4.41 -4.85 -3.76
CA ASN A 132 4.35 -6.27 -4.05
C ASN A 132 5.39 -6.69 -5.09
N THR A 133 5.39 -6.03 -6.25
CA THR A 133 6.36 -6.28 -7.32
C THR A 133 6.86 -4.97 -7.90
N VAL A 134 8.09 -4.60 -7.55
CA VAL A 134 8.72 -3.38 -8.06
C VAL A 134 8.89 -3.49 -9.58
N GLY A 135 8.37 -2.50 -10.30
CA GLY A 135 8.54 -2.41 -11.75
C GLY A 135 7.28 -2.62 -12.56
N ARG A 136 6.22 -3.17 -11.95
CA ARG A 136 5.00 -3.54 -12.65
C ARG A 136 4.00 -2.38 -12.69
N THR A 137 3.97 -1.63 -13.80
CA THR A 137 3.17 -0.40 -13.93
C THR A 137 1.67 -0.66 -14.06
N VAL A 138 0.83 0.36 -13.82
CA VAL A 138 -0.63 0.27 -14.03
C VAL A 138 -0.94 -0.17 -15.46
N GLN A 139 -0.26 0.44 -16.43
CA GLN A 139 -0.40 0.10 -17.84
C GLN A 139 -0.07 -1.37 -18.09
N GLN A 140 1.04 -1.85 -17.53
CA GLN A 140 1.45 -3.25 -17.69
C GLN A 140 0.40 -4.20 -17.12
N ILE A 141 -0.14 -3.93 -15.94
CA ILE A 141 -1.15 -4.76 -15.27
C ILE A 141 -2.40 -4.88 -16.15
N ARG A 142 -2.93 -3.74 -16.62
CA ARG A 142 -4.12 -3.71 -17.49
C ARG A 142 -3.87 -4.43 -18.81
N GLN A 143 -2.73 -4.19 -19.43
CA GLN A 143 -2.34 -4.84 -20.68
C GLN A 143 -2.19 -6.37 -20.51
N GLU A 144 -1.55 -6.83 -19.44
CA GLU A 144 -1.38 -8.26 -19.16
C GLU A 144 -2.69 -8.97 -18.85
N SER A 145 -3.65 -8.30 -18.19
CA SER A 145 -5.01 -8.79 -18.02
C SER A 145 -5.76 -8.89 -19.35
N GLN A 146 -5.70 -7.85 -20.19
CA GLN A 146 -6.30 -7.86 -21.54
C GLN A 146 -5.72 -8.98 -22.41
N LEU A 147 -4.40 -9.18 -22.35
CA LEU A 147 -3.72 -10.26 -23.05
C LEU A 147 -4.22 -11.63 -22.60
N ARG A 148 -4.31 -11.87 -21.28
CA ARG A 148 -4.81 -13.14 -20.74
C ARG A 148 -6.23 -13.41 -21.22
N ASN A 149 -7.12 -12.42 -21.14
CA ASN A 149 -8.50 -12.57 -21.59
C ASN A 149 -8.58 -12.84 -23.10
N ALA A 150 -7.81 -12.11 -23.92
CA ALA A 150 -7.80 -12.33 -25.36
C ALA A 150 -7.26 -13.72 -25.75
N ILE A 151 -6.30 -14.28 -24.99
CA ILE A 151 -5.83 -15.65 -25.18
C ILE A 151 -6.92 -16.64 -24.78
N GLN A 152 -7.60 -16.41 -23.65
CA GLN A 152 -8.70 -17.24 -23.18
C GLN A 152 -9.83 -17.29 -24.22
N ASP A 153 -10.27 -16.14 -24.71
CA ASP A 153 -11.33 -16.03 -25.74
C ASP A 153 -10.94 -16.74 -27.06
N PHE A 154 -9.64 -16.74 -27.40
CA PHE A 154 -9.12 -17.48 -28.54
C PHE A 154 -9.14 -19.00 -28.30
N LEU A 155 -8.79 -19.45 -27.09
CA LEU A 155 -8.76 -20.87 -26.73
C LEU A 155 -10.16 -21.47 -26.59
N ASP A 156 -11.10 -20.70 -26.04
CA ASP A 156 -12.49 -21.13 -25.79
C ASP A 156 -13.38 -21.02 -27.04
N HIS A 157 -12.82 -20.57 -28.17
CA HIS A 157 -13.59 -20.41 -29.40
C HIS A 157 -14.14 -21.76 -29.88
N ALA A 158 -15.46 -21.88 -30.01
CA ALA A 158 -16.19 -23.13 -30.20
C ALA A 158 -15.79 -23.96 -31.44
N GLN A 159 -15.03 -23.38 -32.39
CA GLN A 159 -14.53 -24.07 -33.58
C GLN A 159 -13.14 -24.69 -33.39
N GLN A 160 -12.48 -24.50 -32.24
CA GLN A 160 -11.16 -25.05 -31.97
C GLN A 160 -11.24 -26.38 -31.22
N ASP A 161 -10.71 -27.44 -31.82
CA ASP A 161 -10.47 -28.72 -31.16
C ASP A 161 -8.98 -28.85 -30.83
N TRP A 162 -8.70 -29.00 -29.54
CA TRP A 162 -7.35 -29.07 -28.98
C TRP A 162 -6.89 -30.50 -28.71
N SER A 163 -7.79 -31.48 -28.72
CA SER A 163 -7.56 -32.85 -28.22
C SER A 163 -6.40 -33.61 -28.89
N GLY A 164 -6.05 -33.25 -30.12
CA GLY A 164 -4.92 -33.82 -30.87
C GLY A 164 -3.65 -32.98 -30.92
N ASN A 165 -3.60 -31.81 -30.26
CA ASN A 165 -2.45 -30.90 -30.33
C ASN A 165 -1.52 -31.13 -29.13
N SER A 166 -0.22 -31.15 -29.39
CA SER A 166 0.79 -30.98 -28.36
C SER A 166 0.70 -29.59 -27.71
N SER A 167 1.17 -29.46 -26.48
CA SER A 167 1.25 -28.20 -25.74
C SER A 167 2.08 -27.15 -26.50
N LEU A 168 3.14 -27.59 -27.18
CA LEU A 168 3.94 -26.71 -28.05
C LEU A 168 3.15 -26.22 -29.28
N GLU A 169 2.31 -27.05 -29.88
CA GLU A 169 1.45 -26.66 -31.01
C GLU A 169 0.35 -25.67 -30.58
N VAL A 170 -0.32 -25.92 -29.45
CA VAL A 170 -1.30 -24.98 -28.88
C VAL A 170 -0.64 -23.63 -28.63
N ARG A 171 0.53 -23.63 -27.99
CA ARG A 171 1.30 -22.41 -27.75
C ARG A 171 1.73 -21.70 -29.05
N ALA A 172 2.13 -22.44 -30.08
CA ALA A 172 2.47 -21.86 -31.37
C ALA A 172 1.25 -21.19 -32.05
N LYS A 173 0.06 -21.78 -31.91
CA LYS A 173 -1.20 -21.18 -32.37
C LYS A 173 -1.56 -19.91 -31.61
N ILE A 174 -1.41 -19.89 -30.29
CA ILE A 174 -1.55 -18.66 -29.47
C ILE A 174 -0.58 -17.58 -29.95
N GLN A 175 0.69 -17.93 -30.18
CA GLN A 175 1.68 -16.98 -30.70
C GLN A 175 1.32 -16.45 -32.08
N ALA A 176 0.72 -17.27 -32.94
CA ALA A 176 0.27 -16.87 -34.27
C ALA A 176 -0.91 -15.89 -34.17
N TYR A 177 -1.89 -16.17 -33.31
CA TYR A 177 -3.00 -15.26 -33.01
C TYR A 177 -2.52 -13.89 -32.49
N ILE A 178 -1.58 -13.88 -31.53
CA ILE A 178 -1.01 -12.63 -31.02
C ILE A 178 -0.26 -11.85 -32.11
N ARG A 179 0.32 -12.53 -33.11
CA ARG A 179 0.97 -11.86 -34.25
C ARG A 179 -0.05 -11.28 -35.24
N SER A 180 -1.24 -11.85 -35.38
CA SER A 180 -2.30 -11.29 -36.23
C SER A 180 -3.01 -10.10 -35.57
N GLU A 181 -3.11 -10.09 -34.23
CA GLU A 181 -3.77 -9.02 -33.49
C GLU A 181 -2.85 -7.82 -33.22
N GLN A 182 -3.07 -6.71 -33.96
CA GLN A 182 -2.24 -5.52 -33.86
C GLN A 182 -2.21 -4.92 -32.43
N THR A 183 -3.32 -5.02 -31.70
CA THR A 183 -3.50 -4.51 -30.34
C THR A 183 -2.67 -5.28 -29.30
N LEU A 184 -2.24 -6.51 -29.60
CA LEU A 184 -1.47 -7.38 -28.69
C LEU A 184 0.03 -7.42 -29.00
N ASN A 185 0.50 -6.74 -30.06
CA ASN A 185 1.90 -6.76 -30.48
C ASN A 185 2.90 -6.32 -29.40
N TRP A 186 2.47 -5.49 -28.44
CA TRP A 186 3.30 -5.07 -27.31
C TRP A 186 3.73 -6.24 -26.41
N ALA A 187 2.93 -7.32 -26.33
CA ALA A 187 3.17 -8.48 -25.47
C ALA A 187 4.45 -9.25 -25.88
N ARG A 188 4.88 -9.09 -27.13
CA ARG A 188 6.09 -9.69 -27.69
C ARG A 188 7.38 -9.12 -27.11
N LYS A 189 7.32 -7.90 -26.56
CA LYS A 189 8.47 -7.25 -25.93
C LYS A 189 8.50 -7.61 -24.44
N PRO A 190 9.68 -7.87 -23.85
CA PRO A 190 9.79 -8.07 -22.41
C PRO A 190 9.30 -6.83 -21.64
N PRO A 191 8.81 -6.98 -20.40
CA PRO A 191 8.38 -5.85 -19.59
C PRO A 191 9.55 -4.90 -19.32
N ALA A 192 9.24 -3.61 -19.34
CA ALA A 192 10.23 -2.56 -19.11
C ALA A 192 10.79 -2.66 -17.69
N GLN A 193 12.11 -2.52 -17.56
CA GLN A 193 12.83 -2.69 -16.31
C GLN A 193 13.13 -1.35 -15.66
N PRO A 194 13.20 -1.28 -14.31
CA PRO A 194 13.61 -0.06 -13.62
C PRO A 194 14.92 0.50 -14.20
N GLY A 195 14.98 1.82 -14.33
CA GLY A 195 16.12 2.51 -14.95
C GLY A 195 17.43 2.33 -14.18
N LEU A 196 18.56 2.54 -14.85
CA LEU A 196 19.91 2.37 -14.29
C LEU A 196 20.14 3.20 -13.02
N PHE A 197 19.71 4.46 -13.00
CA PHE A 197 19.85 5.31 -11.82
C PHE A 197 19.10 4.75 -10.60
N PHE A 198 17.89 4.21 -10.79
CA PHE A 198 17.15 3.54 -9.74
C PHE A 198 17.93 2.33 -9.24
N LYS A 199 18.37 1.43 -10.14
CA LYS A 199 19.16 0.26 -9.78
C LYS A 199 20.44 0.61 -9.01
N LEU A 200 21.14 1.67 -9.41
CA LEU A 200 22.33 2.16 -8.71
C LEU A 200 21.99 2.68 -7.32
N LYS A 201 20.94 3.50 -7.18
CA LYS A 201 20.48 4.00 -5.88
C LYS A 201 20.07 2.85 -4.94
N GLU A 202 19.38 1.84 -5.48
CA GLU A 202 19.02 0.63 -4.74
C GLU A 202 20.25 -0.17 -4.30
N ALA A 203 21.21 -0.39 -5.20
CA ALA A 203 22.45 -1.10 -4.89
C ALA A 203 23.30 -0.38 -3.83
N LEU A 204 23.44 0.95 -3.94
CA LEU A 204 24.14 1.77 -2.94
C LEU A 204 23.46 1.67 -1.58
N HIS A 205 22.13 1.69 -1.54
CA HIS A 205 21.39 1.55 -0.29
C HIS A 205 21.48 0.13 0.30
N LEU A 206 21.41 -0.90 -0.56
CA LEU A 206 21.55 -2.31 -0.18
C LEU A 206 22.89 -2.58 0.50
N VAL A 207 23.98 -1.98 0.02
CA VAL A 207 25.32 -2.18 0.59
C VAL A 207 25.63 -1.18 1.70
N GLY A 208 25.26 0.08 1.52
CA GLY A 208 25.58 1.15 2.46
C GLY A 208 24.94 0.98 3.83
N MET A 209 23.70 0.49 3.91
CA MET A 209 23.02 0.28 5.19
C MET A 209 23.68 -0.81 6.06
N PRO A 210 23.95 -2.04 5.56
CA PRO A 210 24.72 -3.03 6.30
C PRO A 210 26.11 -2.55 6.72
N LEU A 211 26.81 -1.80 5.85
CA LEU A 211 28.12 -1.23 6.21
C LEU A 211 28.00 -0.23 7.35
N LEU A 212 26.97 0.63 7.34
CA LEU A 212 26.70 1.54 8.45
C LEU A 212 26.42 0.76 9.75
N VAL A 213 25.62 -0.30 9.70
CA VAL A 213 25.36 -1.16 10.86
C VAL A 213 26.67 -1.80 11.35
N LEU A 214 27.51 -2.30 10.44
CA LEU A 214 28.82 -2.88 10.76
C LEU A 214 29.72 -1.90 11.51
N VAL A 215 29.77 -0.64 11.07
CA VAL A 215 30.52 0.44 11.74
C VAL A 215 29.94 0.75 13.13
N LEU A 216 28.62 0.65 13.31
CA LEU A 216 27.95 0.89 14.58
C LEU A 216 27.98 -0.31 15.54
N LEU A 217 28.38 -1.52 15.10
CA LEU A 217 28.41 -2.73 15.93
C LEU A 217 29.15 -2.56 17.27
N PRO A 218 30.32 -1.90 17.34
CA PRO A 218 31.02 -1.72 18.62
C PRO A 218 30.19 -0.98 19.68
N VAL A 219 29.22 -0.17 19.26
CA VAL A 219 28.26 0.52 20.14
C VAL A 219 26.99 -0.30 20.33
N LEU A 220 26.48 -0.92 19.27
CA LEU A 220 25.24 -1.70 19.30
C LEU A 220 25.35 -2.96 20.16
N ILE A 221 26.48 -3.68 20.11
CA ILE A 221 26.71 -4.91 20.88
C ILE A 221 26.60 -4.66 22.40
N PRO A 222 27.31 -3.69 23.01
CA PRO A 222 27.17 -3.41 24.43
C PRO A 222 25.83 -2.75 24.79
N ALA A 223 25.21 -1.99 23.87
CA ALA A 223 23.89 -1.40 24.09
C ALA A 223 22.76 -2.44 24.07
N PHE A 224 22.91 -3.55 23.33
CA PHE A 224 21.89 -4.57 23.16
C PHE A 224 21.38 -5.21 24.48
N PRO A 225 22.23 -5.69 25.42
CA PRO A 225 21.73 -6.23 26.69
C PRO A 225 20.99 -5.18 27.53
N ILE A 226 21.43 -3.91 27.49
CA ILE A 226 20.73 -2.80 28.16
C ILE A 226 19.36 -2.58 27.52
N TRP A 227 19.31 -2.59 26.19
CA TRP A 227 18.07 -2.46 25.44
C TRP A 227 17.10 -3.62 25.75
N LEU A 228 17.58 -4.86 25.84
CA LEU A 228 16.77 -6.03 26.23
C LEU A 228 16.20 -5.89 27.65
N LEU A 229 17.01 -5.43 28.59
CA LEU A 229 16.56 -5.18 29.96
C LEU A 229 15.47 -4.11 29.99
N LEU A 230 15.69 -2.98 29.31
CA LEU A 230 14.70 -1.90 29.21
C LEU A 230 13.42 -2.37 28.51
N LEU A 231 13.54 -3.14 27.42
CA LEU A 231 12.40 -3.73 26.72
C LEU A 231 11.56 -4.55 27.70
N ARG A 232 12.22 -5.44 28.45
CA ARG A 232 11.54 -6.32 29.39
C ARG A 232 10.84 -5.55 30.51
N ILE A 233 11.48 -4.52 31.05
CA ILE A 233 10.89 -3.66 32.08
C ILE A 233 9.61 -2.99 31.55
N HIS A 234 9.65 -2.42 30.34
CA HIS A 234 8.48 -1.77 29.77
C HIS A 234 7.37 -2.76 29.40
N GLU A 235 7.70 -3.95 28.85
CA GLU A 235 6.68 -4.97 28.54
C GLU A 235 5.93 -5.48 29.78
N LEU A 236 6.62 -5.56 30.92
CA LEU A 236 6.02 -5.99 32.19
C LEU A 236 5.14 -4.90 32.81
N SER A 237 5.44 -3.61 32.59
CA SER A 237 4.70 -2.49 33.15
C SER A 237 3.58 -1.97 32.24
N ASP A 238 3.67 -2.20 30.92
CA ASP A 238 2.69 -1.73 29.96
C ASP A 238 1.30 -2.35 30.22
N ALA A 239 0.28 -1.48 30.20
CA ALA A 239 -1.11 -1.90 30.16
C ALA A 239 -1.46 -2.43 28.76
N ALA A 240 -2.18 -3.56 28.72
CA ALA A 240 -2.71 -4.17 27.51
C ALA A 240 -4.19 -4.52 27.73
N PRO A 241 -5.08 -3.50 27.82
CA PRO A 241 -6.49 -3.74 28.02
C PRO A 241 -7.10 -4.43 26.79
N HIS A 242 -7.98 -5.40 27.02
CA HIS A 242 -8.82 -5.96 25.97
C HIS A 242 -10.12 -5.17 25.93
N LEU A 243 -10.16 -4.19 25.02
CA LEU A 243 -11.35 -3.37 24.78
C LEU A 243 -12.11 -3.95 23.58
N LYS A 244 -13.44 -3.83 23.60
CA LYS A 244 -14.26 -4.15 22.44
C LYS A 244 -14.51 -2.89 21.61
N PRO A 245 -14.51 -2.99 20.27
CA PRO A 245 -14.89 -1.89 19.41
C PRO A 245 -16.37 -1.53 19.61
N ASP A 246 -16.70 -0.28 19.31
CA ASP A 246 -18.08 0.20 19.28
C ASP A 246 -18.83 -0.35 18.05
N ASP A 247 -20.07 -0.81 18.25
CA ASP A 247 -20.85 -1.47 17.20
C ASP A 247 -21.16 -0.53 16.03
N ALA A 248 -21.39 0.77 16.27
CA ALA A 248 -21.66 1.72 15.20
C ALA A 248 -20.42 1.98 14.35
N HIS A 249 -19.25 2.04 14.97
CA HIS A 249 -17.98 2.12 14.25
C HIS A 249 -17.71 0.85 13.42
N ILE A 250 -17.97 -0.34 13.96
CA ILE A 250 -17.85 -1.60 13.19
C ILE A 250 -18.78 -1.61 11.97
N GLN A 251 -20.01 -1.14 12.13
CA GLN A 251 -20.95 -1.04 11.02
C GLN A 251 -20.43 -0.09 9.94
N GLU A 252 -19.95 1.09 10.33
CA GLU A 252 -19.35 2.05 9.38
C GLU A 252 -18.17 1.45 8.61
N LEU A 253 -17.29 0.70 9.27
CA LEU A 253 -16.17 0.03 8.61
C LEU A 253 -16.64 -1.06 7.65
N THR A 254 -17.62 -1.86 8.07
CA THR A 254 -18.14 -2.99 7.29
C THR A 254 -18.84 -2.51 6.02
N ASP A 255 -19.55 -1.38 6.08
CA ASP A 255 -20.20 -0.76 4.91
C ASP A 255 -19.20 -0.31 3.83
N LEU A 256 -17.92 -0.16 4.19
CA LEU A 256 -16.83 0.31 3.31
C LEU A 256 -15.89 -0.83 2.86
N GLU A 257 -16.11 -2.05 3.33
CA GLU A 257 -15.26 -3.21 3.09
C GLU A 257 -15.88 -4.17 2.06
N ASP A 258 -15.05 -5.02 1.46
CA ASP A 258 -15.46 -6.16 0.64
C ASP A 258 -16.35 -5.82 -0.57
N LEU A 259 -16.20 -4.59 -1.09
CA LEU A 259 -16.97 -4.09 -2.24
C LEU A 259 -16.50 -4.65 -3.59
N VAL A 260 -15.22 -5.01 -3.70
CA VAL A 260 -14.58 -5.54 -4.92
C VAL A 260 -13.55 -6.62 -4.53
N ALA A 261 -12.82 -7.20 -5.49
CA ALA A 261 -11.87 -8.29 -5.21
C ALA A 261 -10.69 -7.87 -4.31
N GLN A 262 -10.45 -6.56 -4.25
CA GLN A 262 -9.45 -5.92 -3.42
C GLN A 262 -10.13 -5.11 -2.32
N ASN A 263 -9.42 -4.91 -1.21
CA ASN A 263 -9.87 -4.11 -0.09
C ASN A 263 -8.75 -3.17 0.40
N GLN A 264 -9.14 -2.16 1.16
CA GLN A 264 -8.27 -1.17 1.76
C GLN A 264 -8.25 -1.35 3.28
N PHE A 265 -7.11 -1.08 3.89
CA PHE A 265 -7.00 -0.97 5.34
C PHE A 265 -6.23 0.28 5.70
N GLY A 266 -6.71 1.03 6.67
CA GLY A 266 -6.02 2.17 7.27
C GLY A 266 -6.19 2.10 8.78
N ALA A 267 -5.12 2.30 9.54
CA ALA A 267 -5.20 2.41 10.98
C ALA A 267 -4.27 3.51 11.48
N VAL A 268 -4.66 4.18 12.57
CA VAL A 268 -3.84 5.18 13.25
C VAL A 268 -3.71 4.82 14.72
N GLY A 269 -2.49 4.86 15.23
CA GLY A 269 -2.23 4.57 16.65
C GLY A 269 -1.22 5.54 17.25
N TYR A 270 -1.34 5.73 18.56
CA TYR A 270 -0.34 6.46 19.35
C TYR A 270 0.87 5.59 19.63
N VAL A 271 2.06 6.17 19.48
CA VAL A 271 3.30 5.55 19.95
C VAL A 271 3.41 5.73 21.45
N LYS A 272 3.74 4.66 22.18
CA LYS A 272 4.02 4.71 23.63
C LYS A 272 5.09 5.78 23.93
N PRO A 273 4.95 6.53 25.03
CA PRO A 273 5.83 7.65 25.33
C PRO A 273 7.25 7.19 25.71
N GLY A 274 8.20 8.12 25.65
CA GLY A 274 9.58 7.91 26.08
C GLY A 274 10.56 7.64 24.94
N TRP A 275 11.80 8.10 25.14
CA TRP A 275 12.87 8.02 24.13
C TRP A 275 13.17 6.57 23.72
N PHE A 276 13.06 5.62 24.66
CA PHE A 276 13.32 4.20 24.42
C PHE A 276 12.33 3.61 23.40
N ARG A 277 11.03 3.86 23.57
CA ARG A 277 9.97 3.40 22.65
C ARG A 277 10.11 4.05 21.29
N GLN A 278 10.40 5.35 21.25
CA GLN A 278 10.69 6.06 20.01
C GLN A 278 11.90 5.45 19.29
N LEU A 279 13.05 5.33 19.94
CA LEU A 279 14.25 4.74 19.34
C LEU A 279 13.97 3.34 18.79
N THR A 280 13.25 2.52 19.57
CA THR A 280 12.89 1.16 19.19
C THR A 280 12.01 1.12 17.94
N VAL A 281 10.87 1.83 17.93
CA VAL A 281 9.95 1.80 16.78
C VAL A 281 10.57 2.41 15.52
N TRP A 282 11.38 3.45 15.65
CA TRP A 282 12.06 4.05 14.49
C TRP A 282 13.15 3.14 13.94
N GLY A 283 13.91 2.46 14.80
CA GLY A 283 14.86 1.44 14.38
C GLY A 283 14.18 0.28 13.65
N ILE A 284 13.02 -0.16 14.16
CA ILE A 284 12.22 -1.23 13.54
C ILE A 284 11.66 -0.79 12.20
N LEU A 285 11.10 0.42 12.09
CA LEU A 285 10.60 0.92 10.81
C LEU A 285 11.72 1.14 9.78
N LEU A 286 12.92 1.54 10.22
CA LEU A 286 14.10 1.60 9.36
C LEU A 286 14.48 0.20 8.83
N ALA A 287 14.48 -0.81 9.72
CA ALA A 287 14.75 -2.20 9.35
C ALA A 287 13.65 -2.76 8.43
N ALA A 288 12.39 -2.46 8.73
CA ALA A 288 11.24 -2.85 7.91
C ALA A 288 11.35 -2.23 6.51
N ASN A 289 11.67 -0.94 6.39
CA ASN A 289 11.88 -0.27 5.12
C ASN A 289 13.03 -0.89 4.31
N TYR A 290 14.12 -1.28 4.98
CA TYR A 290 15.20 -2.00 4.32
C TYR A 290 14.72 -3.39 3.83
N GLY A 291 14.01 -4.13 4.67
CA GLY A 291 13.47 -5.45 4.36
C GLY A 291 12.46 -5.42 3.20
N THR A 292 11.48 -4.52 3.22
CA THR A 292 10.48 -4.38 2.15
C THR A 292 11.13 -4.01 0.82
N ARG A 293 12.17 -3.19 0.85
CA ARG A 293 12.86 -2.70 -0.35
C ARG A 293 13.76 -3.76 -0.99
N HIS A 294 14.43 -4.59 -0.17
CA HIS A 294 15.52 -5.46 -0.64
C HIS A 294 15.24 -6.97 -0.52
N ILE A 295 14.39 -7.37 0.43
CA ILE A 295 14.12 -8.78 0.73
C ILE A 295 12.72 -9.17 0.23
N PHE A 296 11.71 -8.36 0.52
CA PHE A 296 10.31 -8.64 0.24
C PHE A 296 9.77 -7.89 -0.99
N ASN A 297 10.56 -7.74 -2.04
CA ASN A 297 10.20 -6.94 -3.22
C ASN A 297 9.68 -7.74 -4.42
N LYS A 298 9.34 -9.03 -4.20
CA LYS A 298 8.90 -10.00 -5.22
C LYS A 298 7.73 -10.85 -4.73
N GLU A 299 6.52 -10.29 -4.82
CA GLU A 299 5.23 -10.97 -4.67
C GLU A 299 4.93 -11.57 -3.29
N ASN A 300 5.84 -11.43 -2.33
CA ASN A 300 5.78 -12.17 -1.08
C ASN A 300 6.36 -11.35 0.08
N LEU A 301 5.50 -11.02 1.04
CA LEU A 301 5.88 -10.47 2.33
C LEU A 301 5.85 -11.59 3.37
N ALA A 302 6.97 -12.29 3.51
CA ALA A 302 7.17 -13.33 4.54
C ALA A 302 6.04 -14.38 4.63
N GLY A 303 5.49 -14.79 3.49
CA GLY A 303 4.42 -15.79 3.33
C GLY A 303 3.10 -15.20 2.82
N VAL A 304 2.89 -13.89 3.00
CA VAL A 304 1.66 -13.20 2.57
C VAL A 304 1.83 -12.70 1.12
N LYS A 305 0.93 -13.12 0.23
CA LYS A 305 0.98 -12.81 -1.21
C LYS A 305 -0.15 -11.90 -1.70
N THR A 306 -1.10 -11.59 -0.82
CA THR A 306 -2.33 -10.85 -1.10
C THR A 306 -2.17 -9.34 -0.96
N ILE A 307 -1.02 -8.84 -0.50
CA ILE A 307 -0.76 -7.40 -0.33
C ILE A 307 -0.28 -6.81 -1.66
N HIS A 308 -0.89 -5.74 -2.13
CA HIS A 308 -0.39 -4.95 -3.26
C HIS A 308 0.62 -3.90 -2.81
N PHE A 309 0.25 -3.12 -1.80
CA PHE A 309 1.04 -2.03 -1.24
C PHE A 309 0.77 -1.89 0.24
N ALA A 310 1.80 -1.51 1.00
CA ALA A 310 1.62 -1.12 2.40
C ALA A 310 2.59 0.01 2.76
N ARG A 311 2.20 0.88 3.68
CA ARG A 311 3.02 2.01 4.10
C ARG A 311 2.82 2.37 5.56
N TRP A 312 3.89 2.84 6.18
CA TRP A 312 3.88 3.43 7.52
C TRP A 312 4.24 4.91 7.40
N VAL A 313 3.37 5.79 7.90
CA VAL A 313 3.56 7.23 7.87
C VAL A 313 3.56 7.76 9.28
N VAL A 314 4.60 8.51 9.63
CA VAL A 314 4.78 9.09 10.96
C VAL A 314 4.31 10.54 10.93
N LEU A 315 3.51 10.93 11.93
CA LEU A 315 2.89 12.24 11.99
C LEU A 315 2.91 12.81 13.41
N ASN A 316 2.61 14.11 13.52
CA ASN A 316 2.53 14.87 14.77
C ASN A 316 3.78 14.70 15.65
N GLU A 317 4.94 15.11 15.13
CA GLU A 317 6.21 15.07 15.87
C GLU A 317 6.54 13.66 16.42
N LYS A 318 6.26 12.62 15.63
CA LYS A 318 6.52 11.21 15.98
C LYS A 318 5.63 10.65 17.09
N ARG A 319 4.47 11.25 17.35
CA ARG A 319 3.50 10.79 18.35
C ARG A 319 2.51 9.75 17.83
N ARG A 320 2.17 9.79 16.54
CA ARG A 320 1.26 8.84 15.88
C ARG A 320 1.91 8.18 14.68
N VAL A 321 1.40 7.01 14.33
CA VAL A 321 1.75 6.29 13.10
C VAL A 321 0.45 5.90 12.40
N ILE A 322 0.36 6.19 11.10
CA ILE A 322 -0.64 5.61 10.21
C ILE A 322 -0.01 4.39 9.55
N PHE A 323 -0.71 3.26 9.61
CA PHE A 323 -0.47 2.14 8.71
C PHE A 323 -1.58 2.11 7.66
N ALA A 324 -1.21 1.97 6.40
CA ALA A 324 -2.17 1.85 5.30
C ALA A 324 -1.74 0.71 4.36
N SER A 325 -2.70 -0.10 3.95
CA SER A 325 -2.48 -1.25 3.05
C SER A 325 -3.59 -1.36 2.01
N ASN A 326 -3.26 -1.90 0.84
CA ASN A 326 -4.21 -2.36 -0.18
C ASN A 326 -3.95 -3.85 -0.41
N TYR A 327 -4.98 -4.69 -0.31
CA TYR A 327 -4.84 -6.15 -0.28
C TYR A 327 -6.02 -6.86 -0.98
N ASP A 328 -5.92 -8.17 -1.15
CA ASP A 328 -6.97 -9.01 -1.75
C ASP A 328 -7.88 -9.64 -0.70
N GLY A 329 -9.16 -9.81 -1.04
CA GLY A 329 -10.11 -10.54 -0.20
C GLY A 329 -10.60 -9.77 1.02
N SER A 330 -11.18 -10.50 1.98
CA SER A 330 -11.79 -9.91 3.17
C SER A 330 -10.79 -9.54 4.25
N LEU A 331 -11.15 -8.56 5.09
CA LEU A 331 -10.31 -8.18 6.23
C LEU A 331 -10.03 -9.38 7.14
N GLU A 332 -11.02 -10.23 7.38
CA GLU A 332 -10.86 -11.40 8.23
C GLU A 332 -9.77 -12.34 7.70
N SER A 333 -9.87 -12.72 6.41
CA SER A 333 -8.86 -13.56 5.75
C SER A 333 -7.48 -12.92 5.72
N TYR A 334 -7.44 -11.59 5.59
CA TYR A 334 -6.22 -10.81 5.61
C TYR A 334 -5.56 -10.85 6.99
N MET A 335 -6.35 -10.66 8.06
CA MET A 335 -5.86 -10.69 9.44
C MET A 335 -5.39 -12.08 9.87
N ASP A 336 -6.11 -13.14 9.50
CA ASP A 336 -5.68 -14.52 9.75
C ASP A 336 -4.31 -14.79 9.13
N ASP A 337 -4.11 -14.37 7.88
CA ASP A 337 -2.83 -14.48 7.19
C ASP A 337 -1.70 -13.75 7.96
N PHE A 338 -1.97 -12.60 8.56
CA PHE A 338 -0.95 -11.94 9.39
C PHE A 338 -0.66 -12.69 10.67
N ILE A 339 -1.71 -13.11 11.39
CA ILE A 339 -1.57 -13.75 12.69
C ILE A 339 -0.78 -15.06 12.53
N ASP A 340 -1.10 -15.84 11.49
CA ASP A 340 -0.46 -17.14 11.25
C ASP A 340 0.96 -17.01 10.72
N LYS A 341 1.21 -16.11 9.76
CA LYS A 341 2.48 -16.08 9.00
C LYS A 341 3.46 -15.04 9.51
N VAL A 342 2.97 -13.90 9.99
CA VAL A 342 3.79 -12.70 10.24
C VAL A 342 3.47 -11.99 11.56
N ALA A 343 2.87 -12.68 12.53
CA ALA A 343 2.60 -12.11 13.87
C ALA A 343 3.85 -11.52 14.51
N TRP A 344 5.02 -12.13 14.31
CA TRP A 344 6.30 -11.61 14.79
C TRP A 344 6.60 -10.19 14.27
N GLY A 345 6.25 -9.91 13.01
CA GLY A 345 6.47 -8.63 12.34
C GLY A 345 5.43 -7.59 12.79
N LEU A 346 4.17 -8.01 12.92
CA LEU A 346 3.14 -7.17 13.53
C LEU A 346 3.55 -6.76 14.95
N ASN A 347 3.91 -7.73 15.79
CA ASN A 347 4.34 -7.50 17.16
C ASN A 347 5.52 -6.52 17.22
N ALA A 348 6.52 -6.68 16.34
CA ALA A 348 7.69 -5.81 16.34
C ALA A 348 7.32 -4.33 16.12
N VAL A 349 6.42 -4.05 15.18
CA VAL A 349 6.02 -2.67 14.91
C VAL A 349 4.99 -2.19 15.93
N PHE A 350 3.87 -2.91 16.06
CA PHE A 350 2.65 -2.43 16.70
C PHE A 350 2.64 -2.59 18.23
N SER A 351 3.48 -3.45 18.83
CA SER A 351 3.60 -3.52 20.31
C SER A 351 4.16 -2.24 20.95
N ASN A 352 4.75 -1.35 20.14
CA ASN A 352 5.13 -0.01 20.54
C ASN A 352 3.95 0.98 20.52
N GLY A 353 2.78 0.56 20.05
CA GLY A 353 1.52 1.30 20.08
C GLY A 353 0.80 1.16 21.43
N VAL A 354 0.11 2.21 21.84
CA VAL A 354 -0.69 2.21 23.08
C VAL A 354 -1.85 1.23 22.96
N GLY A 355 -2.04 0.38 23.98
CA GLY A 355 -3.16 -0.56 24.05
C GLY A 355 -3.01 -1.83 23.21
N PHE A 356 -1.87 -2.02 22.53
CA PHE A 356 -1.62 -3.26 21.78
C PHE A 356 -1.56 -4.49 22.71
N PRO A 357 -2.02 -5.68 22.28
CA PRO A 357 -1.96 -6.89 23.08
C PRO A 357 -0.58 -7.18 23.67
N ARG A 358 -0.55 -7.75 24.88
CA ARG A 358 0.70 -8.01 25.61
C ARG A 358 1.63 -8.88 24.76
N THR A 359 2.82 -8.35 24.52
CA THR A 359 3.86 -8.93 23.67
C THR A 359 5.07 -9.24 24.52
N ASN A 360 5.72 -10.39 24.28
CA ASN A 360 6.95 -10.76 24.96
C ASN A 360 8.14 -10.68 24.00
N TRP A 361 9.22 -10.04 24.45
CA TRP A 361 10.47 -9.87 23.70
C TRP A 361 10.23 -9.33 22.29
N LEU A 362 9.32 -8.36 22.17
CA LEU A 362 8.95 -7.66 20.94
C LEU A 362 8.27 -8.51 19.85
N ILE A 363 8.34 -9.85 19.90
CA ILE A 363 7.92 -10.72 18.80
C ILE A 363 6.93 -11.83 19.20
N PHE A 364 6.86 -12.24 20.47
CA PHE A 364 6.03 -13.36 20.91
C PHE A 364 4.68 -12.91 21.48
N ASP A 365 3.72 -13.83 21.48
CA ASP A 365 2.33 -13.63 21.92
C ASP A 365 1.65 -12.52 21.12
N GLY A 366 1.34 -11.37 21.73
CA GLY A 366 0.84 -10.18 21.03
C GLY A 366 -0.34 -10.51 20.12
N ALA A 367 -0.15 -10.34 18.81
CA ALA A 367 -1.12 -10.64 17.75
C ALA A 367 -1.69 -12.07 17.78
N LYS A 368 -1.00 -13.03 18.40
CA LYS A 368 -1.50 -14.41 18.59
C LYS A 368 -2.68 -14.49 19.55
N ASN A 369 -2.88 -13.48 20.41
CA ASN A 369 -4.17 -13.32 21.08
C ASN A 369 -5.13 -12.69 20.07
N GLU A 370 -5.67 -13.55 19.21
CA GLU A 370 -6.42 -13.18 18.01
C GLU A 370 -7.58 -12.23 18.32
N GLN A 371 -8.43 -12.56 19.30
CA GLN A 371 -9.58 -11.72 19.65
C GLN A 371 -9.14 -10.33 20.13
N ALA A 372 -8.17 -10.27 21.05
CA ALA A 372 -7.69 -8.98 21.55
C ALA A 372 -7.01 -8.16 20.44
N PHE A 373 -6.32 -8.82 19.52
CA PHE A 373 -5.69 -8.18 18.38
C PHE A 373 -6.70 -7.66 17.36
N LYS A 374 -7.68 -8.47 16.96
CA LYS A 374 -8.74 -8.07 16.01
C LYS A 374 -9.60 -6.94 16.58
N ASP A 375 -9.94 -7.00 17.87
CA ASP A 375 -10.67 -5.91 18.54
C ASP A 375 -9.82 -4.63 18.60
N HIS A 376 -8.54 -4.74 18.99
CA HIS A 376 -7.61 -3.61 18.99
C HIS A 376 -7.45 -3.00 17.59
N LEU A 377 -7.35 -3.84 16.57
CA LEU A 377 -7.24 -3.42 15.18
C LEU A 377 -8.48 -2.63 14.73
N ARG A 378 -9.67 -3.17 14.98
CA ARG A 378 -10.93 -2.51 14.63
C ARG A 378 -11.12 -1.17 15.34
N ILE A 379 -10.71 -1.04 16.61
CA ILE A 379 -10.75 0.23 17.35
C ILE A 379 -9.89 1.33 16.71
N HIS A 380 -8.75 0.94 16.12
CA HIS A 380 -7.80 1.89 15.54
C HIS A 380 -7.95 2.04 14.03
N GLN A 381 -8.90 1.32 13.42
CA GLN A 381 -9.14 1.35 11.99
C GLN A 381 -9.83 2.66 11.60
N ILE A 382 -9.37 3.23 10.49
CA ILE A 382 -9.88 4.49 9.96
C ILE A 382 -10.93 4.16 8.90
N PRO A 383 -12.15 4.73 9.00
CA PRO A 383 -13.11 4.69 7.91
C PRO A 383 -12.56 5.48 6.73
N THR A 384 -12.28 4.80 5.61
CA THR A 384 -11.76 5.46 4.40
C THR A 384 -12.92 5.92 3.54
N GLN A 385 -13.21 7.23 3.57
CA GLN A 385 -14.36 7.80 2.87
C GLN A 385 -14.27 7.65 1.34
N VAL A 386 -13.08 7.82 0.75
CA VAL A 386 -12.87 7.63 -0.69
C VAL A 386 -11.74 6.65 -0.91
N TRP A 387 -11.99 5.59 -1.67
CA TRP A 387 -10.96 4.64 -2.09
C TRP A 387 -11.11 4.24 -3.55
N TYR A 388 -10.01 4.27 -4.29
CA TYR A 388 -9.92 3.96 -5.71
C TYR A 388 -8.95 2.82 -5.94
N SER A 389 -9.35 1.88 -6.81
CA SER A 389 -8.45 0.91 -7.46
C SER A 389 -8.54 1.03 -8.97
N ALA A 390 -7.39 1.02 -9.65
CA ALA A 390 -7.32 1.06 -11.10
C ALA A 390 -7.64 -0.28 -11.78
N TYR A 391 -7.77 -1.36 -11.01
CA TYR A 391 -7.96 -2.74 -11.48
C TYR A 391 -8.62 -3.58 -10.36
N ASP A 392 -9.76 -3.10 -9.88
CA ASP A 392 -10.57 -3.64 -8.76
C ASP A 392 -10.92 -5.13 -8.80
N HIS A 393 -10.91 -5.75 -9.98
CA HIS A 393 -11.20 -7.17 -10.21
C HIS A 393 -9.95 -8.07 -10.25
N LEU A 394 -8.74 -7.52 -10.16
CA LEU A 394 -7.49 -8.30 -10.27
C LEU A 394 -6.82 -8.49 -8.91
N THR A 395 -6.79 -9.71 -8.41
CA THR A 395 -5.99 -10.02 -7.21
C THR A 395 -4.48 -9.93 -7.49
N ALA A 396 -3.65 -9.77 -6.47
CA ALA A 396 -2.19 -9.83 -6.60
C ALA A 396 -1.73 -11.15 -7.24
N LEU A 397 -2.44 -12.25 -6.96
CA LEU A 397 -2.22 -13.55 -7.60
C LEU A 397 -2.58 -13.52 -9.09
N ASN A 398 -3.71 -12.93 -9.48
CA ASN A 398 -4.06 -12.77 -10.90
C ASN A 398 -3.01 -11.92 -11.63
N ILE A 399 -2.55 -10.84 -11.02
CA ILE A 399 -1.52 -9.97 -11.58
C ILE A 399 -0.21 -10.75 -11.80
N ALA A 400 0.22 -11.51 -10.81
CA ALA A 400 1.40 -12.36 -10.93
C ALA A 400 1.23 -13.45 -12.01
N ASN A 401 0.05 -14.08 -12.09
CA ASN A 401 -0.27 -15.08 -13.09
C ASN A 401 -0.24 -14.51 -14.51
N ASN A 402 -0.86 -13.35 -14.73
CA ASN A 402 -0.88 -12.67 -16.02
C ASN A 402 0.53 -12.29 -16.48
N ALA A 403 1.39 -11.85 -15.55
CA ALA A 403 2.79 -11.59 -15.85
C ALA A 403 3.56 -12.87 -16.26
N LYS A 404 3.28 -14.01 -15.61
CA LYS A 404 3.86 -15.32 -15.98
C LYS A 404 3.38 -15.79 -17.35
N ILE A 405 2.10 -15.61 -17.67
CA ILE A 405 1.53 -15.91 -18.99
C ILE A 405 2.32 -15.15 -20.06
N ARG A 406 2.47 -13.83 -19.91
CA ARG A 406 3.25 -13.02 -20.86
C ARG A 406 4.70 -13.48 -20.96
N ALA A 407 5.38 -13.70 -19.83
CA ALA A 407 6.77 -14.12 -19.81
C ALA A 407 6.98 -15.48 -20.52
N GLY A 408 6.00 -16.38 -20.43
CA GLY A 408 6.02 -17.67 -21.09
C GLY A 408 5.69 -17.63 -22.59
N LEU A 409 5.17 -16.53 -23.14
CA LEU A 409 4.78 -16.48 -24.56
C LEU A 409 5.92 -16.77 -25.53
N TYR A 410 7.11 -16.21 -25.31
CA TYR A 410 8.24 -16.32 -26.25
C TYR A 410 9.53 -16.88 -25.61
N SER A 411 9.43 -17.47 -24.42
CA SER A 411 10.55 -18.17 -23.79
C SER A 411 10.84 -19.51 -24.46
N LYS A 412 12.05 -20.06 -24.29
CA LYS A 412 12.35 -21.42 -24.75
C LYS A 412 11.77 -22.42 -23.73
N MET A 413 10.94 -23.36 -24.19
CA MET A 413 10.24 -24.33 -23.35
C MET A 413 10.25 -25.72 -24.01
N SER A 414 10.32 -26.77 -23.19
CA SER A 414 10.01 -28.15 -23.58
C SER A 414 8.50 -28.38 -23.55
N GLU A 415 8.05 -29.55 -24.01
CA GLU A 415 6.64 -29.95 -24.00
C GLU A 415 6.01 -29.83 -22.59
N THR A 416 6.64 -30.43 -21.57
CA THR A 416 6.17 -30.35 -20.17
C THR A 416 6.09 -28.91 -19.65
N LYS A 417 7.07 -28.05 -20.00
CA LYS A 417 7.05 -26.64 -19.59
C LYS A 417 5.98 -25.83 -20.33
N ALA A 418 5.67 -26.20 -21.57
CA ALA A 418 4.57 -25.60 -22.31
C ALA A 418 3.22 -26.02 -21.71
N GLU A 419 3.08 -27.28 -21.29
CA GLU A 419 1.90 -27.78 -20.58
C GLU A 419 1.69 -27.02 -19.26
N GLU A 420 2.73 -26.90 -18.43
CA GLU A 420 2.69 -26.11 -17.18
C GLU A 420 2.30 -24.65 -17.43
N TRP A 421 2.77 -24.06 -18.53
CA TRP A 421 2.42 -22.70 -18.92
C TRP A 421 0.96 -22.59 -19.38
N LEU A 422 0.46 -23.56 -20.14
CA LEU A 422 -0.95 -23.59 -20.56
C LEU A 422 -1.91 -23.73 -19.38
N ARG A 423 -1.52 -24.44 -18.30
CA ARG A 423 -2.29 -24.53 -17.06
C ARG A 423 -2.47 -23.20 -16.31
N LEU A 424 -1.77 -22.14 -16.74
CA LEU A 424 -1.95 -20.80 -16.18
C LEU A 424 -3.15 -20.05 -16.80
N LEU A 425 -3.67 -20.49 -17.94
CA LEU A 425 -4.67 -19.76 -18.73
C LEU A 425 -6.09 -20.02 -18.20
#